data_AF-Q9DEZ6-F1
#
_entry.id   AF-Q9DEZ6-F1
#
_cell.length_a   1.000
_cell.length_b   1.000
_cell.length_c   1.000
_cell.angle_alpha   90.00
_cell.angle_beta   90.00
_cell.angle_gamma   90.00
#
_symmetry.space_group_name_H-M   'P 1'
#
loop_
_entity.id
_entity.type
_entity.pdbx_description
1 polymer ?
#
loop_
_entity_poly.entity_id
_entity_poly.type
_entity_poly.pdbx_seq_one_letter_code
_entity_poly.pdbx_strand_id
1 'polypeptide(L)'
;PFANIAHGGSSILADKIALKLVGPGGFVVTEAGFGADIGMEKFFNIKCRYSGLRPHVVVLVATVRALKMHGGGPTVTAGVPLPKEYIEENLDLLAEGCSNLRKQIENANMFGVAVVVAVNGFKSDT
;
A
#
# COMPACT_ATOMS: atom_id res chain seq x y z
N PRO A 1 11.03 -3.52 -11.61
CA PRO A 1 11.35 -4.96 -11.59
C PRO A 1 10.26 -5.73 -10.83
N PHE A 2 10.21 -7.05 -10.95
CA PHE A 2 9.29 -7.85 -10.15
C PHE A 2 9.50 -7.63 -8.64
N ALA A 3 8.42 -7.74 -7.86
CA ALA A 3 8.46 -7.52 -6.42
C ALA A 3 8.58 -8.84 -5.62
N ASN A 4 8.47 -10.00 -6.26
CA ASN A 4 8.68 -11.31 -5.63
C ASN A 4 10.16 -11.70 -5.65
N ILE A 5 10.79 -11.77 -6.83
CA ILE A 5 12.21 -12.13 -7.03
C ILE A 5 13.16 -10.93 -7.04
N ALA A 6 12.65 -9.70 -6.93
CA ALA A 6 13.43 -8.47 -6.82
C ALA A 6 12.71 -7.45 -5.91
N HIS A 7 13.18 -6.20 -5.89
CA HIS A 7 12.78 -5.17 -4.91
C HIS A 7 11.50 -4.38 -5.27
N GLY A 8 10.90 -4.62 -6.43
CA GLY A 8 9.56 -4.09 -6.73
C GLY A 8 9.41 -2.57 -6.88
N GLY A 9 10.48 -1.78 -6.99
CA GLY A 9 10.42 -0.31 -7.11
C GLY A 9 10.96 0.22 -8.44
N SER A 10 10.60 1.45 -8.79
CA SER A 10 11.21 2.22 -9.89
C SER A 10 12.69 2.54 -9.63
N SER A 11 13.41 3.06 -10.62
CA SER A 11 14.86 3.30 -10.50
C SER A 11 15.20 4.40 -9.48
N ILE A 12 16.32 4.21 -8.76
CA ILE A 12 16.87 5.23 -7.85
C ILE A 12 17.21 6.52 -8.61
N LEU A 13 17.65 6.40 -9.86
CA LEU A 13 17.98 7.55 -10.69
C LEU A 13 16.74 8.43 -10.94
N ALA A 14 15.58 7.82 -11.21
CA ALA A 14 14.33 8.57 -11.42
C ALA A 14 13.94 9.36 -10.16
N ASP A 15 13.98 8.72 -8.98
CA ASP A 15 13.67 9.42 -7.73
C ASP A 15 14.64 10.58 -7.45
N LYS A 16 15.94 10.39 -7.69
CA LYS A 16 16.96 11.44 -7.50
C LYS A 16 16.76 12.62 -8.46
N ILE A 17 16.42 12.35 -9.73
CA ILE A 17 16.09 13.40 -10.71
C ILE A 17 14.83 14.14 -10.27
N ALA A 18 13.77 13.43 -9.89
CA ALA A 18 12.53 14.02 -9.42
C ALA A 18 12.76 14.93 -8.20
N LEU A 19 13.48 14.44 -7.18
CA LEU A 19 13.82 15.22 -5.98
C LEU A 19 14.60 16.49 -6.31
N LYS A 20 15.49 16.44 -7.31
CA LYS A 20 16.24 17.61 -7.75
C LYS A 20 15.35 18.63 -8.47
N LEU A 21 14.41 18.16 -9.29
CA LEU A 21 13.51 19.01 -10.08
C LEU A 21 12.44 19.69 -9.21
N VAL A 22 11.86 18.98 -8.25
CA VAL A 22 10.80 19.53 -7.38
C VAL A 22 11.36 20.56 -6.39
N GLY A 23 12.66 20.50 -6.07
CA GLY A 23 13.33 21.46 -5.19
C GLY A 23 12.89 21.36 -3.71
N PRO A 24 13.31 22.32 -2.85
CA PRO A 24 13.14 22.23 -1.40
C PRO A 24 11.69 22.23 -0.90
N GLY A 25 10.75 22.81 -1.67
CA GLY A 25 9.34 22.90 -1.31
C GLY A 25 8.44 21.86 -1.98
N GLY A 26 9.02 20.94 -2.75
CA GLY A 26 8.28 19.97 -3.55
C GLY A 26 8.27 18.57 -2.96
N PHE A 27 7.40 17.72 -3.50
CA PHE A 27 7.24 16.33 -3.06
C PHE A 27 7.42 15.38 -4.25
N VAL A 28 8.01 14.22 -3.97
CA VAL A 28 8.08 13.10 -4.91
C VAL A 28 7.27 11.96 -4.32
N VAL A 29 6.30 11.49 -5.09
CA VAL A 29 5.54 10.27 -4.78
C VAL A 29 6.11 9.14 -5.62
N THR A 30 6.39 8.02 -4.97
CA THR A 30 6.91 6.79 -5.59
C THR A 30 6.24 5.60 -4.93
N GLU A 31 6.28 4.43 -5.57
CA GLU A 31 5.59 3.23 -5.11
C GLU A 31 6.49 2.00 -5.12
N ALA A 32 6.01 0.94 -4.46
CA ALA A 32 6.60 -0.38 -4.50
C ALA A 32 5.49 -1.42 -4.72
N GLY A 33 5.77 -2.44 -5.54
CA GLY A 33 4.78 -3.47 -5.90
C GLY A 33 4.45 -4.43 -4.76
N PHE A 34 3.28 -5.08 -4.85
CA PHE A 34 2.63 -5.87 -3.79
C PHE A 34 2.24 -5.03 -2.56
N GLY A 35 1.86 -5.71 -1.46
CA GLY A 35 1.55 -5.09 -0.19
C GLY A 35 2.79 -4.59 0.55
N ALA A 36 2.56 -3.92 1.68
CA ALA A 36 3.61 -3.33 2.52
C ALA A 36 4.54 -4.39 3.16
N ASP A 37 4.07 -5.61 3.31
CA ASP A 37 4.81 -6.79 3.76
C ASP A 37 5.92 -7.22 2.78
N ILE A 38 5.81 -6.86 1.49
CA ILE A 38 6.81 -7.19 0.46
C ILE A 38 7.43 -5.93 -0.13
N GLY A 39 6.61 -5.08 -0.77
CA GLY A 39 7.08 -3.93 -1.53
C GLY A 39 7.72 -2.87 -0.64
N MET A 40 7.00 -2.47 0.40
CA MET A 40 7.49 -1.44 1.32
C MET A 40 8.72 -1.93 2.10
N GLU A 41 8.69 -3.16 2.64
CA GLU A 41 9.85 -3.77 3.30
C GLU A 41 11.11 -3.68 2.42
N LYS A 42 11.02 -4.14 1.17
CA LYS A 42 12.14 -4.10 0.22
C LYS A 42 12.52 -2.69 -0.19
N PHE A 43 11.56 -1.78 -0.28
CA PHE A 43 11.81 -0.37 -0.56
C PHE A 43 12.71 0.23 0.53
N PHE A 44 12.38 0.03 1.82
CA PHE A 44 13.20 0.52 2.92
C PHE A 44 14.53 -0.21 3.05
N ASN A 45 14.51 -1.55 3.06
CA ASN A 45 15.71 -2.33 3.38
C ASN A 45 16.69 -2.49 2.22
N ILE A 46 16.26 -2.31 0.97
CA ILE A 46 17.12 -2.40 -0.22
C ILE A 46 17.29 -1.03 -0.87
N LYS A 47 16.21 -0.43 -1.38
CA LYS A 47 16.29 0.77 -2.22
C LYS A 47 16.74 2.00 -1.42
N CYS A 48 16.14 2.27 -0.26
CA CYS A 48 16.56 3.36 0.62
C CYS A 48 17.96 3.15 1.17
N ARG A 49 18.26 1.95 1.67
CA ARG A 49 19.60 1.60 2.17
C ARG A 49 20.69 1.82 1.12
N TYR A 50 20.46 1.42 -0.13
CA TYR A 50 21.44 1.58 -1.20
C TYR A 50 21.52 3.03 -1.73
N SER A 51 20.39 3.71 -1.83
CA SER A 51 20.34 5.07 -2.40
C SER A 51 20.73 6.18 -1.45
N GLY A 52 20.62 5.95 -0.14
CA GLY A 52 20.69 6.96 0.91
C GLY A 52 19.41 7.82 1.04
N LEU A 53 18.36 7.54 0.26
CA LEU A 53 17.10 8.29 0.33
C LEU A 53 16.27 7.86 1.53
N ARG A 54 15.63 8.83 2.20
CA ARG A 54 14.75 8.59 3.35
C ARG A 54 13.34 9.10 3.06
N PRO A 55 12.31 8.23 3.09
CA PRO A 55 10.93 8.65 3.01
C PRO A 55 10.53 9.52 4.21
N HIS A 56 9.63 10.47 3.97
CA HIS A 56 9.07 11.32 5.02
C HIS A 56 7.71 10.78 5.52
N VAL A 57 6.97 10.11 4.64
CA VAL A 57 5.63 9.58 4.90
C VAL A 57 5.41 8.32 4.08
N VAL A 58 4.66 7.38 4.64
CA VAL A 58 4.12 6.21 3.94
C VAL A 58 2.62 6.42 3.75
N VAL A 59 2.13 6.22 2.53
CA VAL A 59 0.70 6.19 2.23
C VAL A 59 0.29 4.74 1.99
N LEU A 60 -0.51 4.17 2.89
CA LEU A 60 -1.08 2.84 2.75
C LEU A 60 -2.44 2.94 2.07
N VAL A 61 -2.55 2.40 0.86
CA VAL A 61 -3.81 2.39 0.10
C VAL A 61 -4.67 1.20 0.54
N ALA A 62 -5.94 1.46 0.84
CA ALA A 62 -6.93 0.45 1.19
C ALA A 62 -8.27 0.71 0.49
N THR A 63 -9.12 -0.31 0.41
CA THR A 63 -10.51 -0.19 -0.07
C THR A 63 -11.41 -0.96 0.88
N VAL A 64 -12.67 -0.53 1.04
CA VAL A 64 -13.65 -1.24 1.87
C VAL A 64 -13.80 -2.70 1.40
N ARG A 65 -13.83 -2.93 0.09
CA ARG A 65 -13.95 -4.27 -0.51
C ARG A 65 -12.76 -5.18 -0.19
N ALA A 66 -11.53 -4.67 -0.30
CA ALA A 66 -10.33 -5.44 0.02
C ALA A 66 -10.28 -5.81 1.50
N LEU A 67 -10.70 -4.90 2.38
CA LEU A 67 -10.81 -5.20 3.81
C LEU A 67 -11.86 -6.29 4.04
N LYS A 68 -13.07 -6.19 3.47
CA LYS A 68 -14.06 -7.28 3.57
C LYS A 68 -13.53 -8.64 3.06
N MET A 69 -12.71 -8.63 2.00
CA MET A 69 -12.07 -9.85 1.50
C MET A 69 -11.09 -10.43 2.53
N HIS A 70 -10.28 -9.58 3.16
CA HIS A 70 -9.40 -9.99 4.27
C HIS A 70 -10.16 -10.45 5.51
N GLY A 71 -11.41 -10.04 5.70
CA GLY A 71 -12.29 -10.51 6.76
C GLY A 71 -12.92 -11.87 6.52
N GLY A 72 -12.56 -12.58 5.44
CA GLY A 72 -13.10 -13.90 5.11
C GLY A 72 -14.27 -13.89 4.14
N GLY A 73 -14.45 -12.80 3.38
CA GLY A 73 -15.41 -12.75 2.28
C GLY A 73 -15.16 -13.83 1.20
N PRO A 74 -16.15 -14.10 0.34
CA PRO A 74 -16.08 -15.14 -0.68
C PRO A 74 -14.96 -14.91 -1.71
N THR A 75 -14.37 -15.99 -2.24
CA THR A 75 -13.27 -15.90 -3.22
C THR A 75 -13.63 -15.05 -4.43
N VAL A 76 -12.76 -14.11 -4.78
CA VAL A 76 -12.88 -13.29 -5.99
C VAL A 76 -12.17 -13.97 -7.15
N THR A 77 -12.92 -14.31 -8.20
CA THR A 77 -12.40 -14.91 -9.43
C THR A 77 -12.42 -13.91 -10.57
N ALA A 78 -11.29 -13.76 -11.25
CA ALA A 78 -11.17 -12.86 -12.40
C ALA A 78 -12.20 -13.22 -13.49
N GLY A 79 -12.89 -12.21 -14.03
CA GLY A 79 -13.90 -12.38 -15.07
C GLY A 79 -15.30 -12.74 -14.56
N VAL A 80 -15.47 -12.97 -13.25
CA VAL A 80 -16.78 -13.22 -12.62
C VAL A 80 -17.24 -11.95 -11.90
N PRO A 81 -18.55 -11.63 -11.89
CA PRO A 81 -19.08 -10.53 -11.07
C PRO A 81 -18.68 -10.65 -9.60
N LEU A 82 -18.45 -9.52 -8.95
CA LEU A 82 -18.13 -9.51 -7.53
C LEU A 82 -19.32 -10.07 -6.71
N PRO A 83 -19.04 -10.94 -5.73
CA PRO A 83 -20.03 -11.34 -4.73
C PRO A 83 -20.68 -10.14 -4.03
N LYS A 84 -21.92 -10.34 -3.56
CA LYS A 84 -22.76 -9.28 -2.98
C LYS A 84 -22.12 -8.66 -1.73
N GLU A 85 -21.40 -9.45 -0.97
CA GLU A 85 -20.67 -9.07 0.24
C GLU A 85 -19.67 -7.93 -0.01
N TYR A 86 -19.22 -7.75 -1.25
CA TYR A 86 -18.30 -6.67 -1.63
C TYR A 86 -18.99 -5.42 -2.21
N ILE A 87 -20.30 -5.47 -2.46
CA ILE A 87 -21.09 -4.37 -3.02
C ILE A 87 -22.26 -3.95 -2.13
N GLU A 88 -22.58 -4.72 -1.10
CA GLU A 88 -23.54 -4.42 -0.05
C GLU A 88 -22.78 -4.17 1.27
N GLU A 89 -23.43 -3.46 2.20
CA GLU A 89 -22.87 -3.21 3.52
C GLU A 89 -22.60 -4.52 4.28
N ASN A 90 -21.43 -4.62 4.88
CA ASN A 90 -21.10 -5.73 5.79
C ASN A 90 -20.00 -5.27 6.73
N LEU A 91 -20.39 -4.80 7.91
CA LEU A 91 -19.48 -4.23 8.90
C LEU A 91 -18.64 -5.30 9.61
N ASP A 92 -19.16 -6.53 9.72
CA ASP A 92 -18.43 -7.64 10.37
C ASP A 92 -17.22 -8.05 9.53
N LEU A 93 -17.40 -8.30 8.23
CA LEU A 93 -16.29 -8.59 7.32
C LEU A 93 -15.28 -7.43 7.26
N LEU A 94 -15.77 -6.18 7.30
CA LEU A 94 -14.90 -5.00 7.31
C LEU A 94 -14.06 -4.94 8.59
N ALA A 95 -14.68 -5.17 9.75
CA ALA A 95 -14.02 -5.14 11.06
C ALA A 95 -12.95 -6.23 11.18
N GLU A 96 -13.27 -7.46 10.79
CA GLU A 96 -12.31 -8.58 10.77
C GLU A 96 -11.16 -8.32 9.79
N GLY A 97 -11.48 -7.74 8.62
CA GLY A 97 -10.53 -7.35 7.60
C GLY A 97 -9.53 -6.27 8.01
N CYS A 98 -9.94 -5.36 8.92
CA CYS A 98 -9.07 -4.30 9.44
C CYS A 98 -7.85 -4.85 10.17
N SER A 99 -7.84 -6.12 10.60
CA SER A 99 -6.66 -6.78 11.16
C SER A 99 -5.46 -6.77 10.19
N ASN A 100 -5.71 -6.96 8.88
CA ASN A 100 -4.68 -6.88 7.86
C ASN A 100 -4.07 -5.46 7.79
N LEU A 101 -4.91 -4.44 7.66
CA LEU A 101 -4.47 -3.05 7.58
C LEU A 101 -3.73 -2.61 8.85
N ARG A 102 -4.22 -3.00 10.03
CA ARG A 102 -3.56 -2.75 11.32
C ARG A 102 -2.13 -3.30 11.32
N LYS A 103 -1.95 -4.54 10.84
CA LYS A 103 -0.61 -5.15 10.76
C LYS A 103 0.31 -4.39 9.81
N GLN A 104 -0.20 -3.92 8.67
CA GLN A 104 0.62 -3.13 7.74
C GLN A 104 1.00 -1.75 8.30
N ILE A 105 0.10 -1.11 9.06
CA ILE A 105 0.39 0.13 9.79
C ILE A 105 1.48 -0.12 10.84
N GLU A 106 1.39 -1.19 11.63
CA GLU A 106 2.44 -1.58 12.58
C GLU A 106 3.79 -1.76 11.89
N ASN A 107 3.83 -2.51 10.78
CA ASN A 107 5.06 -2.74 10.02
C ASN A 107 5.66 -1.42 9.49
N ALA A 108 4.83 -0.51 8.98
CA ALA A 108 5.28 0.78 8.49
C ALA A 108 5.84 1.66 9.63
N ASN A 109 5.18 1.66 10.78
CA ASN A 109 5.64 2.40 11.97
C ASN A 109 7.00 1.91 12.49
N MET A 110 7.35 0.63 12.29
CA MET A 110 8.68 0.10 12.67
C MET A 110 9.84 0.78 11.92
N PHE A 111 9.58 1.40 10.76
CA PHE A 111 10.59 2.17 10.02
C PHE A 111 10.71 3.64 10.49
N GLY A 112 9.94 4.05 11.50
CA GLY A 112 10.03 5.38 12.12
C GLY A 112 9.54 6.52 11.22
N VAL A 113 8.62 6.22 10.30
CA VAL A 113 8.02 7.17 9.36
C VAL A 113 6.53 7.35 9.65
N ALA A 114 6.00 8.55 9.40
CA ALA A 114 4.57 8.80 9.55
C ALA A 114 3.77 7.96 8.55
N VAL A 115 2.63 7.41 8.98
CA VAL A 115 1.76 6.57 8.16
C VAL A 115 0.41 7.26 7.98
N VAL A 116 -0.01 7.39 6.74
CA VAL A 116 -1.34 7.88 6.35
C VAL A 116 -2.05 6.78 5.59
N VAL A 117 -3.31 6.50 5.96
CA VAL A 117 -4.15 5.55 5.21
C VAL A 117 -4.95 6.33 4.17
N ALA A 118 -4.82 5.94 2.90
CA ALA A 118 -5.65 6.44 1.82
C ALA A 118 -6.73 5.39 1.50
N VAL A 119 -7.99 5.69 1.84
CA VAL A 119 -9.13 4.82 1.51
C VAL A 119 -9.67 5.23 0.15
N ASN A 120 -9.44 4.39 -0.86
CA ASN A 120 -9.99 4.63 -2.19
C ASN A 120 -11.47 4.25 -2.18
N GLY A 121 -12.34 5.27 -2.25
CA GLY A 121 -13.79 5.12 -2.20
C GLY A 121 -14.38 4.59 -3.50
N PHE A 122 -15.34 3.68 -3.37
CA PHE A 122 -16.18 3.16 -4.45
C PHE A 122 -17.65 3.56 -4.23
N LYS A 123 -18.44 3.60 -5.31
CA LYS A 123 -19.87 3.99 -5.28
C LYS A 123 -20.72 3.15 -4.30
N SER A 124 -20.33 1.91 -4.04
CA SER A 124 -21.06 0.99 -3.17
C SER A 124 -20.60 1.01 -1.71
N ASP A 125 -19.61 1.83 -1.38
CA ASP A 125 -19.08 1.88 -0.02
C ASP A 125 -20.08 2.61 0.88
N THR A 126 -20.45 1.95 1.98
CA THR A 126 -21.28 2.47 3.07
C THR A 126 -20.65 2.07 4.40
#